data_AF-A0A1H6M9U0-F1
#
_entry.id   AF-A0A1H6M9U0-F1
#
_cell.length_a   1.000
_cell.length_b   1.000
_cell.length_c   1.000
_cell.angle_alpha   90.00
_cell.angle_beta   90.00
_cell.angle_gamma   90.00
#
_symmetry.space_group_name_H-M   'P 1'
#
loop_
_entity.id
_entity.type
_entity.pdbx_description
1 polymer ?
#
loop_
_entity_poly.entity_id
_entity_poly.type
_entity_poly.pdbx_seq_one_letter_code
_entity_poly.pdbx_strand_id
1 'polypeptide(L)'
;MATTPLLQPEPGRCICGALRKDIVIWLALAYLALPNILFLIGWCEMWISLPLTIGIIYTLIILFNKRSKDTLPLTRNDCLKLAAAILIACAQQLLAGYTGNFTQHGDFWQRNAFYGNLVDYAWPVILPDGRELTYYIASWLPPALLSKIAALCGYSTSPLHDLPGLFLYLWNTAAVILTILVAYCILNRISLLFVFFLFALDSTFHNMILGPLTPIVSYIYPTSLMPRFIGPATQLLSTINHAPATLLATALILVPKRAAWHYTFSGALLTLLSPLGAIGLFPFLCYAVFPNRSDLKRQTLFLLRSSPFWISCALLFIAALYYTRAESNLDTGITLFMAVSWSEALSILLLTAFVIVFLFYIPLRHLRFWTPLKIALAVFAILPLFYIGDQFNELLFKAILPAFLILSLAWTRTMPQLRQQKRTLIETVLLLALFAKIAISYGFTCLHHLPTFTCSHRQTNIKDPLQGHLHHPGSAITQSLPPAKPSVVPYIFYTGAGQSEQELLRWCPTKPCDKYETKRAILDKAYETPYRKNERQTTTPEN
;
A
#
# COMPACT_ATOMS: atom_id res chain seq x y z
N MET A 1 -13.17 -38.55 -30.04
CA MET A 1 -13.15 -39.04 -28.65
C MET A 1 -11.71 -39.24 -28.24
N ALA A 2 -11.14 -38.32 -27.45
CA ALA A 2 -9.80 -38.48 -26.88
C ALA A 2 -9.92 -38.14 -25.40
N THR A 3 -9.90 -39.19 -24.58
CA THR A 3 -10.00 -39.17 -23.13
C THR A 3 -8.73 -38.59 -22.52
N THR A 4 -8.82 -37.37 -21.99
CA THR A 4 -7.85 -36.82 -21.03
C THR A 4 -7.81 -37.72 -19.78
N PRO A 5 -6.64 -38.12 -19.27
CA PRO A 5 -6.57 -38.80 -17.99
C PRO A 5 -6.87 -37.78 -16.89
N LEU A 6 -8.05 -37.92 -16.27
CA LEU A 6 -8.31 -37.34 -14.96
C LEU A 6 -7.25 -37.91 -14.01
N LEU A 7 -6.43 -37.03 -13.43
CA LEU A 7 -5.60 -37.36 -12.26
C LEU A 7 -6.48 -38.07 -11.23
N GLN A 8 -6.29 -39.38 -11.06
CA GLN A 8 -6.91 -40.09 -9.95
C GLN A 8 -6.32 -39.52 -8.66
N PRO A 9 -7.15 -38.99 -7.74
CA PRO A 9 -6.65 -38.54 -6.44
C PRO A 9 -6.12 -39.74 -5.65
N GLU A 10 -5.03 -39.54 -4.91
CA GLU A 10 -4.54 -40.52 -3.94
C GLU A 10 -5.71 -41.03 -3.07
N PRO A 11 -5.85 -42.36 -2.86
CA PRO A 11 -6.92 -42.91 -2.07
C PRO A 11 -6.90 -42.32 -0.65
N GLY A 12 -7.98 -41.62 -0.28
CA GLY A 12 -8.18 -41.07 1.08
C GLY A 12 -8.30 -39.54 1.20
N ARG A 13 -8.18 -38.75 0.13
CA ARG A 13 -8.44 -37.29 0.19
C ARG A 13 -9.84 -36.93 -0.32
N CYS A 14 -10.75 -36.60 0.58
CA CYS A 14 -12.03 -35.98 0.20
C CYS A 14 -11.78 -34.60 -0.41
N ILE A 15 -12.07 -34.47 -1.71
CA ILE A 15 -12.05 -33.20 -2.45
C ILE A 15 -13.35 -32.45 -2.10
N CYS A 16 -13.23 -31.27 -1.50
CA CYS A 16 -14.38 -30.43 -1.13
C CYS A 16 -14.77 -29.46 -2.26
N GLY A 17 -13.91 -29.24 -3.26
CA GLY A 17 -14.17 -28.37 -4.39
C GLY A 17 -12.93 -28.09 -5.22
N ALA A 18 -12.99 -27.08 -6.10
CA ALA A 18 -11.85 -26.64 -6.90
C ALA A 18 -11.89 -25.12 -7.15
N LEU A 19 -10.73 -24.46 -7.06
CA LEU A 19 -10.56 -23.04 -7.36
C LEU A 19 -10.13 -22.84 -8.82
N ARG A 20 -10.92 -22.13 -9.62
CA ARG A 20 -10.59 -21.83 -11.02
C ARG A 20 -9.58 -20.68 -11.10
N LYS A 21 -8.34 -20.98 -11.47
CA LYS A 21 -7.23 -20.00 -11.44
C LYS A 21 -7.49 -18.80 -12.37
N ASP A 22 -8.01 -19.06 -13.56
CA ASP A 22 -8.29 -18.00 -14.53
C ASP A 22 -9.42 -17.06 -14.08
N ILE A 23 -10.39 -17.53 -13.30
CA ILE A 23 -11.42 -16.66 -12.72
C ILE A 23 -10.80 -15.74 -11.67
N VAL A 24 -9.97 -16.29 -10.79
CA VAL A 24 -9.26 -15.50 -9.76
C VAL A 24 -8.42 -14.40 -10.41
N ILE A 25 -7.66 -14.73 -11.45
CA ILE A 25 -6.81 -13.77 -12.17
C ILE A 25 -7.65 -12.71 -12.89
N TRP A 26 -8.76 -13.11 -13.50
CA TRP A 26 -9.68 -12.17 -14.13
C TRP A 26 -10.32 -11.22 -13.12
N LEU A 27 -10.78 -11.73 -11.97
CA LEU A 27 -11.34 -10.92 -10.88
C LEU A 27 -10.31 -9.94 -10.31
N ALA A 28 -9.07 -10.39 -10.14
CA ALA A 28 -7.96 -9.54 -9.71
C ALA A 28 -7.70 -8.38 -10.69
N LEU A 29 -7.75 -8.64 -12.00
CA LEU A 29 -7.61 -7.59 -13.00
C LEU A 29 -8.82 -6.67 -13.08
N ALA A 30 -10.03 -7.21 -12.98
CA ALA A 30 -11.25 -6.41 -12.93
C ALA A 30 -11.27 -5.47 -11.72
N TYR A 31 -10.78 -5.96 -10.57
CA TYR A 31 -10.60 -5.16 -9.36
C TYR A 31 -9.68 -3.96 -9.59
N LEU A 32 -8.51 -4.17 -10.24
CA LEU A 32 -7.59 -3.06 -10.56
C LEU A 32 -8.15 -2.14 -11.66
N ALA A 33 -8.92 -2.68 -12.60
CA ALA A 33 -9.49 -1.92 -13.70
C ALA A 33 -10.58 -0.94 -13.25
N LEU A 34 -11.42 -1.32 -12.29
CA LEU A 34 -12.56 -0.50 -11.85
C LEU A 34 -12.15 0.91 -11.37
N PRO A 35 -11.17 1.08 -10.46
CA PRO A 35 -10.58 2.39 -10.12
C PRO A 35 -10.19 3.24 -11.32
N ASN A 36 -9.54 2.63 -12.33
CA ASN A 36 -9.08 3.34 -13.52
C ASN A 36 -10.26 3.80 -14.39
N ILE A 37 -11.30 2.96 -14.54
CA ILE A 37 -12.52 3.32 -15.27
C ILE A 37 -13.23 4.48 -14.58
N LEU A 38 -13.41 4.41 -13.25
CA LEU A 38 -14.05 5.49 -12.50
C LEU A 38 -13.24 6.78 -12.55
N PHE A 39 -11.90 6.67 -12.51
CA PHE A 39 -11.03 7.84 -12.68
C PHE A 39 -11.19 8.46 -14.06
N LEU A 40 -11.16 7.67 -15.13
CA LEU A 40 -11.34 8.18 -16.49
C LEU A 40 -12.69 8.88 -16.66
N ILE A 41 -13.77 8.32 -16.11
CA ILE A 41 -15.11 8.93 -16.19
C ILE A 41 -15.19 10.20 -15.36
N GLY A 42 -14.51 10.25 -14.21
CA GLY A 42 -14.58 11.39 -13.29
C GLY A 42 -13.59 12.51 -13.58
N TRP A 43 -12.41 12.25 -14.16
CA TRP A 43 -11.32 13.23 -14.29
C TRP A 43 -10.91 13.52 -15.74
N CYS A 44 -11.44 12.79 -16.72
CA CYS A 44 -11.10 13.00 -18.12
C CYS A 44 -12.33 13.41 -18.93
N GLU A 45 -12.09 14.25 -19.94
CA GLU A 45 -13.10 14.59 -20.94
C GLU A 45 -13.68 13.36 -21.63
N MET A 46 -14.96 13.41 -22.01
CA MET A 46 -15.68 12.25 -22.56
C MET A 46 -14.99 11.63 -23.79
N TRP A 47 -14.37 12.45 -24.64
CA TRP A 47 -13.68 11.99 -25.85
C TRP A 47 -12.36 11.23 -25.57
N ILE A 48 -11.79 11.37 -24.37
CA ILE A 48 -10.67 10.56 -23.87
C ILE A 48 -11.22 9.35 -23.08
N SER A 49 -12.13 9.65 -22.16
CA SER A 49 -12.66 8.69 -21.19
C SER A 49 -13.37 7.51 -21.84
N LEU A 50 -14.24 7.78 -22.82
CA LEU A 50 -15.06 6.76 -23.46
C LEU A 50 -14.21 5.75 -24.25
N PRO A 51 -13.31 6.15 -25.18
CA PRO A 51 -12.46 5.19 -25.89
C PRO A 51 -11.56 4.36 -24.96
N LEU A 52 -10.96 4.97 -23.93
CA LEU A 52 -10.08 4.25 -23.00
C LEU A 52 -10.84 3.29 -22.10
N THR A 53 -12.02 3.68 -21.62
CA THR A 53 -12.91 2.79 -20.85
C THR A 53 -13.31 1.58 -21.68
N ILE A 54 -13.73 1.79 -22.93
CA ILE A 54 -14.04 0.70 -23.87
C ILE A 54 -12.81 -0.19 -24.08
N GLY A 55 -11.62 0.40 -24.24
CA GLY A 55 -10.37 -0.34 -24.37
C GLY A 55 -10.05 -1.23 -23.17
N ILE A 56 -10.20 -0.72 -21.95
CA ILE A 56 -10.03 -1.49 -20.71
C ILE A 56 -11.01 -2.66 -20.67
N ILE A 57 -12.30 -2.41 -20.91
CA ILE A 57 -13.35 -3.43 -20.89
C ILE A 57 -13.07 -4.49 -21.96
N TYR A 58 -12.73 -4.07 -23.17
CA TYR A 58 -12.35 -4.96 -24.27
C TYR A 58 -11.17 -5.87 -23.88
N THR A 59 -10.14 -5.32 -23.22
CA THR A 59 -8.99 -6.11 -22.74
C THR A 59 -9.42 -7.16 -21.71
N LEU A 60 -10.31 -6.81 -20.78
CA LEU A 60 -10.87 -7.74 -19.80
C LEU A 60 -11.70 -8.85 -20.47
N ILE A 61 -12.48 -8.52 -21.51
CA ILE A 61 -13.28 -9.50 -22.27
C ILE A 61 -12.36 -10.46 -23.04
N ILE A 62 -11.30 -9.97 -23.69
CA ILE A 62 -10.32 -10.85 -24.35
C ILE A 62 -9.74 -11.85 -23.36
N LEU A 63 -9.36 -11.39 -22.17
CA LEU A 63 -8.82 -12.26 -21.14
C LEU A 63 -9.85 -13.29 -20.67
N PHE A 64 -11.10 -12.87 -20.47
CA PHE A 64 -12.21 -13.75 -20.10
C PHE A 64 -12.49 -14.84 -21.14
N ASN A 65 -12.35 -14.51 -22.43
CA ASN A 65 -12.58 -15.46 -23.51
C ASN A 65 -11.40 -16.43 -23.70
N LYS A 66 -10.18 -16.00 -23.38
CA LYS A 66 -8.95 -16.82 -23.45
C LYS A 66 -8.66 -17.62 -22.17
N ARG A 67 -9.64 -17.78 -21.27
CA ARG A 67 -9.45 -18.52 -20.02
C ARG A 67 -9.20 -20.00 -20.30
N SER A 68 -8.20 -20.55 -19.61
CA SER A 68 -8.05 -22.00 -19.55
C SER A 68 -9.04 -22.60 -18.54
N LYS A 69 -9.10 -23.93 -18.49
CA LYS A 69 -9.85 -24.65 -17.46
C LYS A 69 -8.94 -25.12 -16.31
N ASP A 70 -7.80 -24.46 -16.10
CA ASP A 70 -6.87 -24.81 -15.03
C ASP A 70 -7.50 -24.55 -13.65
N THR A 71 -7.52 -25.59 -12.83
CA THR A 71 -8.12 -25.59 -11.50
C THR A 71 -7.14 -26.06 -10.45
N LEU A 72 -7.18 -25.43 -9.28
CA LEU A 72 -6.51 -25.92 -8.09
C LEU A 72 -7.52 -26.76 -7.28
N PRO A 73 -7.34 -28.10 -7.17
CA PRO A 73 -8.22 -28.92 -6.35
C PRO A 73 -8.10 -28.52 -4.87
N LEU A 74 -9.22 -28.51 -4.17
CA LEU A 74 -9.30 -28.13 -2.76
C LEU A 74 -9.68 -29.35 -1.91
N THR A 75 -8.78 -29.72 -1.00
CA THR A 75 -9.10 -30.68 0.07
C THR A 75 -9.81 -29.96 1.23
N ARG A 76 -10.43 -30.71 2.15
CA ARG A 76 -11.00 -30.15 3.39
C ARG A 76 -10.00 -29.29 4.17
N ASN A 77 -8.75 -29.74 4.26
CA ASN A 77 -7.67 -29.02 4.93
C ASN A 77 -7.32 -27.71 4.20
N ASP A 78 -7.36 -27.72 2.87
CA ASP A 78 -7.13 -26.52 2.07
C ASP A 78 -8.25 -25.50 2.25
N CYS A 79 -9.52 -25.94 2.37
CA CYS A 79 -10.64 -25.06 2.70
C CYS A 79 -10.46 -24.42 4.09
N LEU A 80 -10.03 -25.19 5.10
CA LEU A 80 -9.76 -24.66 6.45
C LEU A 80 -8.62 -23.64 6.45
N LYS A 81 -7.51 -23.95 5.76
CA LYS A 81 -6.39 -23.00 5.61
C LYS A 81 -6.82 -21.75 4.86
N LEU A 82 -7.64 -21.88 3.83
CA LEU A 82 -8.15 -20.73 3.07
C LEU A 82 -9.07 -19.86 3.94
N ALA A 83 -9.99 -20.48 4.69
CA ALA A 83 -10.84 -19.77 5.64
C ALA A 83 -10.02 -19.03 6.71
N ALA A 84 -9.00 -19.69 7.27
CA ALA A 84 -8.07 -19.06 8.22
C ALA A 84 -7.28 -17.91 7.57
N ALA A 85 -6.78 -18.09 6.34
CA ALA A 85 -6.09 -17.03 5.60
C ALA A 85 -6.97 -15.79 5.37
N ILE A 86 -8.23 -16.01 4.97
CA ILE A 86 -9.23 -14.96 4.78
C ILE A 86 -9.53 -14.26 6.12
N LEU A 87 -9.72 -15.02 7.20
CA LEU A 87 -9.98 -14.47 8.52
C LEU A 87 -8.82 -13.60 9.01
N ILE A 88 -7.57 -14.03 8.82
CA ILE A 88 -6.38 -13.25 9.16
C ILE A 88 -6.32 -11.97 8.33
N ALA A 89 -6.61 -12.04 7.02
CA ALA A 89 -6.64 -10.86 6.16
C ALA A 89 -7.72 -9.86 6.61
N CYS A 90 -8.93 -10.34 6.90
CA CYS A 90 -10.03 -9.52 7.45
C CYS A 90 -9.63 -8.87 8.77
N ALA A 91 -9.08 -9.65 9.71
CA ALA A 91 -8.63 -9.13 11.00
C ALA A 91 -7.55 -8.05 10.82
N GLN A 92 -6.53 -8.30 10.00
CA GLN A 92 -5.47 -7.33 9.73
C GLN A 92 -6.02 -6.02 9.15
N GLN A 93 -6.97 -6.10 8.22
CA GLN A 93 -7.59 -4.91 7.64
C GLN A 93 -8.48 -4.18 8.64
N LEU A 94 -9.17 -4.89 9.53
CA LEU A 94 -10.01 -4.27 10.55
C LEU A 94 -9.17 -3.39 11.50
N LEU A 95 -7.95 -3.82 11.82
CA LEU A 95 -7.01 -3.06 12.66
C LEU A 95 -6.59 -1.71 12.06
N ALA A 96 -6.77 -1.49 10.75
CA ALA A 96 -6.47 -0.20 10.12
C ALA A 96 -7.45 0.91 10.54
N GLY A 97 -8.58 0.55 11.15
CA GLY A 97 -9.53 1.52 11.71
C GLY A 97 -10.41 2.22 10.68
N TYR A 98 -10.68 1.61 9.53
CA TYR A 98 -11.50 2.20 8.45
C TYR A 98 -12.86 2.76 8.91
N THR A 99 -13.51 2.12 9.88
CA THR A 99 -14.82 2.53 10.42
C THR A 99 -14.72 3.46 11.64
N GLY A 100 -13.51 3.91 11.99
CA GLY A 100 -13.22 4.67 13.21
C GLY A 100 -13.24 3.85 14.51
N ASN A 101 -13.54 2.55 14.45
CA ASN A 101 -13.65 1.67 15.63
C ASN A 101 -12.30 1.25 16.23
N PHE A 102 -11.20 1.45 15.52
CA PHE A 102 -9.83 1.23 15.99
C PHE A 102 -9.04 2.51 15.80
N THR A 103 -7.93 2.66 16.53
CA THR A 103 -7.00 3.78 16.31
C THR A 103 -6.49 3.76 14.88
N GLN A 104 -6.71 4.86 14.18
CA GLN A 104 -6.23 5.07 12.83
C GLN A 104 -4.78 5.56 12.84
N HIS A 105 -4.02 5.23 11.78
CA HIS A 105 -2.68 5.80 11.60
C HIS A 105 -2.76 7.33 11.42
N GLY A 106 -1.71 8.06 11.82
CA GLY A 106 -1.66 9.53 11.75
C GLY A 106 -2.26 10.11 10.46
N ASP A 107 -1.77 9.72 9.29
CA ASP A 107 -2.27 10.18 7.98
C ASP A 107 -3.79 10.07 7.72
N PHE A 108 -4.55 9.31 8.51
CA PHE A 108 -6.00 9.20 8.32
C PHE A 108 -6.73 10.53 8.49
N TRP A 109 -6.20 11.50 9.24
CA TRP A 109 -6.81 12.84 9.30
C TRP A 109 -6.96 13.45 7.88
N GLN A 110 -5.94 13.31 7.03
CA GLN A 110 -5.98 13.78 5.64
C GLN A 110 -6.75 12.83 4.72
N ARG A 111 -6.64 11.51 4.92
CA ARG A 111 -7.27 10.52 4.02
C ARG A 111 -8.77 10.41 4.21
N ASN A 112 -9.24 10.51 5.46
CA ASN A 112 -10.67 10.63 5.73
C ASN A 112 -11.20 11.88 5.03
N ALA A 113 -10.42 12.96 5.01
CA ALA A 113 -10.85 14.17 4.31
C ALA A 113 -10.98 14.00 2.80
N PHE A 114 -9.95 13.42 2.17
CA PHE A 114 -10.01 13.08 0.75
C PHE A 114 -11.18 12.15 0.43
N TYR A 115 -11.39 11.12 1.23
CA TYR A 115 -12.49 10.18 1.04
C TYR A 115 -13.85 10.87 1.19
N GLY A 116 -14.04 11.69 2.23
CA GLY A 116 -15.28 12.46 2.44
C GLY A 116 -15.59 13.36 1.26
N ASN A 117 -14.61 14.13 0.79
CA ASN A 117 -14.81 15.00 -0.39
C ASN A 117 -15.13 14.20 -1.66
N LEU A 118 -14.54 13.02 -1.85
CA LEU A 118 -14.89 12.15 -2.95
C LEU A 118 -16.34 11.67 -2.86
N VAL A 119 -16.94 11.56 -1.66
CA VAL A 119 -18.34 11.21 -1.47
C VAL A 119 -19.26 12.42 -1.61
N ASP A 120 -18.89 13.58 -1.06
CA ASP A 120 -19.77 14.75 -1.00
C ASP A 120 -19.83 15.53 -2.32
N TYR A 121 -18.71 15.65 -3.04
CA TYR A 121 -18.62 16.53 -4.22
C TYR A 121 -18.67 15.79 -5.55
N ALA A 122 -19.08 16.48 -6.61
CA ALA A 122 -19.02 15.98 -7.97
C ALA A 122 -17.56 15.62 -8.37
N TRP A 123 -17.42 14.72 -9.33
CA TRP A 123 -16.12 14.38 -9.91
C TRP A 123 -15.96 15.12 -11.24
N PRO A 124 -14.78 15.74 -11.50
CA PRO A 124 -13.59 15.75 -10.65
C PRO A 124 -13.81 16.68 -9.44
N VAL A 125 -13.19 16.34 -8.31
CA VAL A 125 -13.29 17.20 -7.12
C VAL A 125 -12.45 18.45 -7.38
N ILE A 126 -13.11 19.61 -7.42
CA ILE A 126 -12.47 20.91 -7.58
C ILE A 126 -12.27 21.54 -6.20
N LEU A 127 -11.02 21.90 -5.92
CA LEU A 127 -10.58 22.59 -4.72
C LEU A 127 -10.97 24.08 -4.78
N PRO A 128 -10.96 24.78 -3.64
CA PRO A 128 -11.44 26.17 -3.56
C PRO A 128 -10.66 27.14 -4.46
N ASP A 129 -9.39 26.88 -4.70
CA ASP A 129 -8.54 27.64 -5.60
C ASP A 129 -8.78 27.35 -7.08
N GLY A 130 -9.82 26.58 -7.41
CA GLY A 130 -10.20 26.21 -8.77
C GLY A 130 -9.39 25.04 -9.35
N ARG A 131 -8.46 24.47 -8.59
CA ARG A 131 -7.63 23.35 -9.05
C ARG A 131 -8.32 22.01 -8.79
N GLU A 132 -8.00 21.01 -9.61
CA GLU A 132 -8.46 19.64 -9.38
C GLU A 132 -7.70 19.01 -8.19
N LEU A 133 -8.41 18.24 -7.36
CA LEU A 133 -7.79 17.41 -6.33
C LEU A 133 -6.82 16.42 -7.00
N THR A 134 -5.53 16.68 -6.85
CA THR A 134 -4.47 15.85 -7.44
C THR A 134 -3.77 15.04 -6.37
N TYR A 135 -4.14 13.76 -6.30
CA TYR A 135 -3.55 12.76 -5.42
C TYR A 135 -3.78 11.36 -6.00
N TYR A 136 -3.15 10.30 -5.47
CA TYR A 136 -3.43 8.93 -5.91
C TYR A 136 -4.78 8.41 -5.33
N ILE A 137 -5.86 9.04 -5.78
CA ILE A 137 -7.25 8.88 -5.32
C ILE A 137 -7.96 7.68 -5.92
N ALA A 138 -7.45 7.11 -7.02
CA ALA A 138 -8.19 6.12 -7.81
C ALA A 138 -8.66 4.93 -6.96
N SER A 139 -7.84 4.47 -6.02
CA SER A 139 -8.17 3.37 -5.10
C SER A 139 -9.39 3.65 -4.21
N TRP A 140 -9.72 4.93 -3.97
CA TRP A 140 -10.87 5.35 -3.18
C TRP A 140 -12.15 5.54 -3.99
N LEU A 141 -12.06 5.61 -5.32
CA LEU A 141 -13.23 5.88 -6.16
C LEU A 141 -14.30 4.77 -6.07
N PRO A 142 -13.98 3.46 -6.10
CA PRO A 142 -15.01 2.44 -5.96
C PRO A 142 -15.79 2.50 -4.64
N PRO A 143 -15.15 2.56 -3.45
CA PRO A 143 -15.90 2.70 -2.20
C PRO A 143 -16.58 4.08 -2.08
N ALA A 144 -16.03 5.15 -2.67
CA ALA A 144 -16.68 6.46 -2.69
C ALA A 144 -17.95 6.46 -3.56
N LEU A 145 -17.95 5.77 -4.71
CA LEU A 145 -19.15 5.59 -5.54
C LEU A 145 -20.25 4.85 -4.78
N LEU A 146 -19.91 3.77 -4.08
CA LEU A 146 -20.88 3.04 -3.25
C LEU A 146 -21.44 3.93 -2.13
N SER A 147 -20.59 4.77 -1.53
CA SER A 147 -21.01 5.73 -0.51
C SER A 147 -21.93 6.82 -1.09
N LYS A 148 -21.65 7.32 -2.29
CA LYS A 148 -22.56 8.24 -3.02
C LYS A 148 -23.92 7.62 -3.27
N ILE A 149 -23.95 6.37 -3.73
CA ILE A 149 -25.21 5.65 -3.99
C ILE A 149 -25.96 5.45 -2.67
N ALA A 150 -25.29 5.07 -1.58
CA ALA A 150 -25.90 4.96 -0.27
C ALA A 150 -26.45 6.31 0.23
N ALA A 151 -25.76 7.42 -0.04
CA ALA A 151 -26.24 8.75 0.31
C ALA A 151 -27.53 9.13 -0.42
N LEU A 152 -27.69 8.72 -1.69
CA LEU A 152 -28.95 8.86 -2.43
C LEU A 152 -30.10 8.08 -1.78
N CYS A 153 -29.79 7.03 -1.02
CA CYS A 153 -30.76 6.25 -0.24
C CYS A 153 -30.96 6.79 1.20
N GLY A 154 -30.42 7.97 1.53
CA GLY A 154 -30.60 8.62 2.83
C GLY A 154 -29.59 8.21 3.91
N TYR A 155 -28.52 7.49 3.57
CA TYR A 155 -27.45 7.18 4.51
C TYR A 155 -26.44 8.33 4.64
N SER A 156 -25.74 8.41 5.77
CA SER A 156 -24.69 9.43 5.99
C SER A 156 -23.53 9.27 5.00
N THR A 157 -23.02 10.39 4.49
CA THR A 157 -21.86 10.45 3.57
C THR A 157 -20.52 10.42 4.30
N SER A 158 -20.51 10.67 5.63
CA SER A 158 -19.25 10.87 6.32
C SER A 158 -18.44 9.57 6.44
N PRO A 159 -17.13 9.60 6.13
CA PRO A 159 -16.18 8.47 6.24
C PRO A 159 -16.21 7.71 7.56
N LEU A 160 -16.56 8.42 8.64
CA LEU A 160 -16.53 7.94 10.02
C LEU A 160 -17.87 7.32 10.47
N HIS A 161 -18.89 7.35 9.59
CA HIS A 161 -20.11 6.58 9.78
C HIS A 161 -19.93 5.15 9.27
N ASP A 162 -20.75 4.23 9.79
CA ASP A 162 -20.54 2.78 9.65
C ASP A 162 -20.49 2.32 8.18
N LEU A 163 -21.29 2.91 7.28
CA LEU A 163 -21.37 2.45 5.88
C LEU A 163 -20.20 2.89 4.99
N PRO A 164 -19.84 4.19 4.88
CA PRO A 164 -18.69 4.59 4.05
C PRO A 164 -17.38 3.94 4.50
N GLY A 165 -17.13 3.84 5.81
CA GLY A 165 -15.98 3.13 6.36
C GLY A 165 -16.02 1.62 6.07
N LEU A 166 -17.21 1.00 6.09
CA LEU A 166 -17.37 -0.42 5.73
C LEU A 166 -17.06 -0.66 4.26
N PHE A 167 -17.51 0.19 3.33
CA PHE A 167 -17.17 0.05 1.92
C PHE A 167 -15.66 0.14 1.69
N LEU A 168 -14.98 1.07 2.37
CA LEU A 168 -13.53 1.20 2.30
C LEU A 168 -12.81 -0.04 2.87
N TYR A 169 -13.29 -0.59 4.00
CA TYR A 169 -12.79 -1.83 4.57
C TYR A 169 -12.96 -3.02 3.62
N LEU A 170 -14.17 -3.22 3.08
CA LEU A 170 -14.47 -4.33 2.18
C LEU A 170 -13.65 -4.25 0.90
N TRP A 171 -13.52 -3.04 0.34
CA TRP A 171 -12.74 -2.80 -0.87
C TRP A 171 -11.27 -3.17 -0.69
N ASN A 172 -10.62 -2.68 0.37
CA ASN A 172 -9.20 -2.97 0.62
C ASN A 172 -8.98 -4.44 1.03
N THR A 173 -9.90 -5.01 1.80
CA THR A 173 -9.86 -6.44 2.16
C THR A 173 -9.98 -7.34 0.95
N ALA A 174 -10.82 -6.98 -0.03
CA ALA A 174 -10.94 -7.73 -1.28
C ALA A 174 -9.61 -7.78 -2.05
N ALA A 175 -8.85 -6.69 -2.14
CA ALA A 175 -7.52 -6.70 -2.77
C ALA A 175 -6.54 -7.67 -2.08
N VAL A 176 -6.51 -7.67 -0.75
CA VAL A 176 -5.62 -8.55 0.03
C VAL A 176 -6.03 -10.02 -0.15
N ILE A 177 -7.33 -10.32 -0.12
CA ILE A 177 -7.84 -11.67 -0.38
C ILE A 177 -7.50 -12.11 -1.81
N LEU A 178 -7.73 -11.27 -2.81
CA LEU A 178 -7.37 -11.57 -4.20
C LEU A 178 -5.87 -11.78 -4.36
N THR A 179 -5.03 -11.02 -3.67
CA THR A 179 -3.57 -11.22 -3.63
C THR A 179 -3.22 -12.61 -3.12
N ILE A 180 -3.82 -13.03 -1.99
CA ILE A 180 -3.62 -14.36 -1.41
C ILE A 180 -4.08 -15.46 -2.39
N LEU A 181 -5.24 -15.30 -3.02
CA LEU A 181 -5.76 -16.26 -3.98
C LEU A 181 -4.86 -16.38 -5.23
N VAL A 182 -4.37 -15.26 -5.77
CA VAL A 182 -3.42 -15.24 -6.89
C VAL A 182 -2.10 -15.89 -6.48
N ALA A 183 -1.59 -15.60 -5.27
CA ALA A 183 -0.40 -16.25 -4.73
C ALA A 183 -0.56 -17.77 -4.63
N TYR A 184 -1.72 -18.26 -4.21
CA TYR A 184 -2.02 -19.70 -4.19
C TYR A 184 -2.10 -20.32 -5.59
N CYS A 185 -2.58 -19.57 -6.58
CA CYS A 185 -2.51 -19.99 -7.98
C CYS A 185 -1.06 -20.12 -8.45
N ILE A 186 -0.16 -19.22 -8.03
CA ILE A 186 1.28 -19.25 -8.37
C ILE A 186 2.00 -20.40 -7.65
N LEU A 187 1.64 -20.67 -6.40
CA LEU A 187 2.22 -21.74 -5.60
C LEU A 187 1.64 -23.12 -5.94
N ASN A 188 0.51 -23.17 -6.66
CA ASN A 188 -0.28 -24.37 -6.91
C ASN A 188 -0.64 -25.14 -5.62
N ARG A 189 -0.83 -24.42 -4.50
CA ARG A 189 -1.23 -24.98 -3.20
C ARG A 189 -1.71 -23.89 -2.25
N ILE A 190 -2.60 -24.25 -1.33
CA ILE A 190 -2.99 -23.38 -0.21
C ILE A 190 -1.94 -23.51 0.90
N SER A 191 -1.37 -22.38 1.33
CA SER A 191 -0.33 -22.36 2.37
C SER A 191 -0.50 -21.18 3.32
N LEU A 192 -0.69 -21.48 4.60
CA LEU A 192 -0.69 -20.45 5.65
C LEU A 192 0.70 -19.82 5.85
N LEU A 193 1.78 -20.51 5.45
CA LEU A 193 3.12 -19.94 5.49
C LEU A 193 3.24 -18.68 4.63
N PHE A 194 2.54 -18.61 3.50
CA PHE A 194 2.53 -17.39 2.68
C PHE A 194 1.93 -16.22 3.43
N VAL A 195 0.75 -16.40 4.02
CA VAL A 195 0.05 -15.35 4.79
C VAL A 195 0.90 -14.92 5.98
N PHE A 196 1.49 -15.90 6.66
CA PHE A 196 2.42 -15.68 7.74
C PHE A 196 3.60 -14.82 7.30
N PHE A 197 4.34 -15.20 6.24
CA PHE A 197 5.46 -14.39 5.75
C PHE A 197 5.04 -13.04 5.15
N LEU A 198 3.84 -12.94 4.60
CA LEU A 198 3.33 -11.67 4.06
C LEU A 198 3.20 -10.63 5.18
N PHE A 199 2.58 -11.00 6.30
CA PHE A 199 2.37 -10.08 7.42
C PHE A 199 3.55 -10.00 8.40
N ALA A 200 4.38 -11.04 8.46
CA ALA A 200 5.57 -11.12 9.32
C ALA A 200 6.72 -10.18 8.95
N LEU A 201 6.90 -9.90 7.66
CA LEU A 201 8.08 -9.24 7.12
C LEU A 201 7.99 -7.72 7.30
N ASP A 202 7.73 -7.24 8.53
CA ASP A 202 7.43 -5.84 8.85
C ASP A 202 8.59 -5.01 9.46
N SER A 203 8.38 -3.68 9.55
CA SER A 203 9.27 -2.60 10.03
C SER A 203 9.79 -2.74 11.46
N THR A 204 9.10 -3.51 12.29
CA THR A 204 9.56 -3.90 13.63
C THR A 204 10.90 -4.63 13.60
N PHE A 205 11.33 -5.15 12.44
CA PHE A 205 12.70 -5.64 12.26
C PHE A 205 13.76 -4.56 12.49
N HIS A 206 13.51 -3.35 12.00
CA HIS A 206 14.34 -2.17 12.25
C HIS A 206 14.36 -1.86 13.74
N ASN A 207 13.19 -1.73 14.38
CA ASN A 207 13.08 -1.38 15.80
C ASN A 207 13.50 -2.48 16.78
N MET A 208 13.57 -3.75 16.40
CA MET A 208 13.97 -4.84 17.31
C MET A 208 15.49 -5.06 17.31
N ILE A 209 16.16 -4.77 16.20
CA ILE A 209 17.61 -4.98 16.04
C ILE A 209 18.36 -3.67 16.20
N LEU A 210 17.86 -2.60 15.60
CA LEU A 210 18.36 -1.26 15.85
C LEU A 210 17.75 -0.64 17.10
N GLY A 211 16.63 -1.13 17.63
CA GLY A 211 16.04 -0.64 18.91
C GLY A 211 17.05 -0.46 20.04
N PRO A 212 17.81 -1.52 20.38
CA PRO A 212 18.89 -1.43 21.36
C PRO A 212 20.04 -0.50 20.94
N LEU A 213 20.24 -0.35 19.63
CA LEU A 213 21.25 0.54 19.05
C LEU A 213 20.70 1.96 18.81
N THR A 214 19.41 2.22 19.02
CA THR A 214 18.73 3.48 18.65
C THR A 214 19.36 4.67 19.34
N PRO A 215 19.80 4.60 20.61
CA PRO A 215 20.54 5.71 21.24
C PRO A 215 21.87 6.02 20.54
N ILE A 216 22.56 5.00 20.03
CA ILE A 216 23.83 5.15 19.29
C ILE A 216 23.54 5.67 17.88
N VAL A 217 22.52 5.10 17.22
CA VAL A 217 22.09 5.48 15.89
C VAL A 217 21.55 6.91 15.91
N SER A 218 20.68 7.29 16.85
CA SER A 218 20.13 8.65 17.00
C SER A 218 21.17 9.69 17.42
N TYR A 219 22.29 9.28 18.03
CA TYR A 219 23.44 10.16 18.28
C TYR A 219 24.21 10.48 16.99
N ILE A 220 24.17 9.57 16.00
CA ILE A 220 24.77 9.74 14.67
C ILE A 220 23.76 10.37 13.69
N TYR A 221 22.48 10.50 14.08
CA TYR A 221 21.37 10.59 13.14
C TYR A 221 20.28 11.60 13.55
N PRO A 222 19.97 12.63 12.75
CA PRO A 222 18.73 13.40 12.89
C PRO A 222 17.56 12.55 12.37
N THR A 223 16.64 12.14 13.25
CA THR A 223 15.52 11.18 13.08
C THR A 223 14.69 11.23 11.77
N SER A 224 14.80 12.29 10.97
CA SER A 224 14.03 12.59 9.75
C SER A 224 14.53 12.01 8.42
N LEU A 225 15.65 11.29 8.33
CA LEU A 225 16.15 10.65 7.08
C LEU A 225 16.46 9.15 7.27
N MET A 226 15.96 8.49 8.33
CA MET A 226 16.24 7.06 8.56
C MET A 226 15.64 6.24 7.41
N PRO A 227 16.40 5.41 6.68
CA PRO A 227 15.82 4.47 5.73
C PRO A 227 15.05 3.40 6.50
N ARG A 228 13.72 3.49 6.46
CA ARG A 228 12.82 2.53 7.10
C ARG A 228 12.30 1.54 6.07
N PHE A 229 12.76 0.30 6.16
CA PHE A 229 12.14 -0.81 5.44
C PHE A 229 10.83 -1.16 6.13
N ILE A 230 9.72 -0.61 5.62
CA ILE A 230 8.40 -0.89 6.16
C ILE A 230 7.75 -2.02 5.36
N GLY A 231 7.29 -3.06 6.05
CA GLY A 231 6.76 -4.25 5.40
C GLY A 231 5.26 -4.20 5.17
N PRO A 232 4.71 -5.29 4.60
CA PRO A 232 3.33 -5.30 4.13
C PRO A 232 2.30 -5.08 5.25
N ALA A 233 2.53 -5.61 6.46
CA ALA A 233 1.57 -5.45 7.56
C ALA A 233 1.40 -3.98 7.98
N THR A 234 2.50 -3.27 8.28
CA THR A 234 2.42 -1.83 8.59
C THR A 234 1.93 -1.04 7.39
N GLN A 235 2.40 -1.31 6.16
CA GLN A 235 1.93 -0.56 4.98
C GLN A 235 0.43 -0.73 4.72
N LEU A 236 -0.15 -1.88 5.05
CA LEU A 236 -1.60 -2.10 4.98
C LEU A 236 -2.38 -1.35 6.06
N LEU A 237 -1.74 -0.90 7.13
CA LEU A 237 -2.32 0.00 8.14
C LEU A 237 -2.07 1.47 7.80
N SER A 238 -0.86 1.78 7.32
CA SER A 238 -0.38 3.16 7.17
C SER A 238 -0.45 3.69 5.76
N THR A 239 -0.71 2.90 4.72
CA THR A 239 -0.80 3.32 3.30
C THR A 239 -1.92 2.58 2.55
N ILE A 240 -3.12 2.60 3.12
CA ILE A 240 -4.29 1.83 2.69
C ILE A 240 -4.66 1.98 1.21
N ASN A 241 -4.42 3.15 0.63
CA ASN A 241 -4.78 3.48 -0.75
C ASN A 241 -3.72 3.03 -1.77
N HIS A 242 -2.53 2.68 -1.29
CA HIS A 242 -1.39 2.27 -2.11
C HIS A 242 -1.14 0.76 -1.99
N ALA A 243 -1.03 0.26 -0.76
CA ALA A 243 -0.46 -1.05 -0.49
C ALA A 243 -1.28 -2.24 -1.05
N PRO A 244 -2.62 -2.30 -0.89
CA PRO A 244 -3.41 -3.42 -1.37
C PRO A 244 -3.32 -3.61 -2.89
N ALA A 245 -3.42 -2.51 -3.65
CA ALA A 245 -3.34 -2.54 -5.11
C ALA A 245 -1.94 -2.97 -5.59
N THR A 246 -0.90 -2.47 -4.93
CA THR A 246 0.50 -2.81 -5.24
C THR A 246 0.78 -4.29 -5.03
N LEU A 247 0.32 -4.87 -3.92
CA LEU A 247 0.44 -6.31 -3.67
C LEU A 247 -0.29 -7.13 -4.73
N LEU A 248 -1.52 -6.74 -5.10
CA LEU A 248 -2.31 -7.44 -6.09
C LEU A 248 -1.67 -7.41 -7.48
N ALA A 249 -1.23 -6.23 -7.93
CA ALA A 249 -0.52 -6.07 -9.20
C ALA A 249 0.80 -6.85 -9.22
N THR A 250 1.54 -6.88 -8.11
CA THR A 250 2.75 -7.70 -7.98
C THR A 250 2.44 -9.18 -8.12
N ALA A 251 1.37 -9.66 -7.47
CA ALA A 251 0.96 -11.06 -7.61
C ALA A 251 0.58 -11.38 -9.07
N LEU A 252 -0.16 -10.48 -9.75
CA LEU A 252 -0.56 -10.67 -11.15
C LEU A 252 0.63 -10.81 -12.11
N ILE A 253 1.67 -9.99 -11.96
CA ILE A 253 2.84 -10.09 -12.85
C ILE A 253 3.67 -11.37 -12.66
N LEU A 254 3.52 -12.03 -11.51
CA LEU A 254 4.20 -13.28 -11.20
C LEU A 254 3.42 -14.52 -11.67
N VAL A 255 2.21 -14.34 -12.21
CA VAL A 255 1.44 -15.43 -12.81
C VAL A 255 2.19 -15.98 -14.02
N PRO A 256 2.58 -17.28 -14.01
CA PRO A 256 3.36 -17.84 -15.10
C PRO A 256 2.54 -18.01 -16.38
N LYS A 257 3.25 -18.10 -17.52
CA LYS A 257 2.69 -18.45 -18.83
C LYS A 257 1.56 -17.51 -19.32
N ARG A 258 1.71 -16.20 -19.10
CA ARG A 258 0.81 -15.19 -19.66
C ARG A 258 1.49 -14.46 -20.82
N ALA A 259 0.67 -13.90 -21.70
CA ALA A 259 1.15 -13.09 -22.81
C ALA A 259 1.78 -11.79 -22.27
N ALA A 260 2.80 -11.26 -22.95
CA ALA A 260 3.50 -10.05 -22.48
C ALA A 260 2.58 -8.87 -22.18
N TRP A 261 1.53 -8.67 -22.99
CA TRP A 261 0.56 -7.58 -22.80
C TRP A 261 -0.22 -7.69 -21.48
N HIS A 262 -0.38 -8.89 -20.91
CA HIS A 262 -1.04 -9.09 -19.62
C HIS A 262 -0.24 -8.40 -18.50
N TYR A 263 1.09 -8.51 -18.58
CA TYR A 263 1.98 -7.91 -17.60
C TYR A 263 1.99 -6.39 -17.73
N THR A 264 2.12 -5.86 -18.95
CA THR A 264 2.09 -4.40 -19.19
C THR A 264 0.76 -3.78 -18.77
N PHE A 265 -0.35 -4.49 -19.04
CA PHE A 265 -1.69 -4.04 -18.63
C PHE A 265 -1.85 -4.04 -17.11
N SER A 266 -1.40 -5.10 -16.42
CA SER A 266 -1.40 -5.15 -14.94
C SER A 266 -0.58 -4.02 -14.32
N GLY A 267 0.59 -3.71 -14.89
CA GLY A 267 1.44 -2.62 -14.45
C GLY A 267 0.82 -1.24 -14.70
N ALA A 268 0.22 -1.02 -15.89
CA ALA A 268 -0.43 0.24 -16.21
C ALA A 268 -1.63 0.52 -15.31
N LEU A 269 -2.46 -0.50 -15.01
CA LEU A 269 -3.58 -0.37 -14.08
C LEU A 269 -3.17 0.01 -12.66
N LEU A 270 -1.91 -0.22 -12.25
CA LEU A 270 -1.43 0.18 -10.93
C LEU A 270 -1.12 1.69 -10.84
N THR A 271 -0.76 2.33 -11.96
CA THR A 271 -0.16 3.67 -11.96
C THR A 271 -1.01 4.74 -11.29
N LEU A 272 -2.32 4.80 -11.59
CA LEU A 272 -3.27 5.76 -11.00
C LEU A 272 -3.63 5.45 -9.53
N LEU A 273 -3.46 4.20 -9.09
CA LEU A 273 -3.74 3.78 -7.72
C LEU A 273 -2.51 3.96 -6.82
N SER A 274 -1.33 3.74 -7.38
CA SER A 274 -0.09 3.61 -6.64
C SER A 274 1.12 3.92 -7.53
N PRO A 275 1.44 5.21 -7.75
CA PRO A 275 2.54 5.59 -8.63
C PRO A 275 3.90 5.10 -8.10
N LEU A 276 4.16 5.24 -6.81
CA LEU A 276 5.39 4.74 -6.17
C LEU A 276 5.45 3.21 -6.15
N GLY A 277 4.31 2.53 -6.00
CA GLY A 277 4.25 1.07 -6.10
C GLY A 277 4.52 0.58 -7.52
N ALA A 278 4.06 1.31 -8.54
CA ALA A 278 4.36 1.05 -9.94
C ALA A 278 5.86 1.20 -10.25
N ILE A 279 6.53 2.20 -9.67
CA ILE A 279 8.00 2.34 -9.75
C ILE A 279 8.69 1.12 -9.14
N GLY A 280 8.27 0.70 -7.94
CA GLY A 280 8.79 -0.50 -7.28
C GLY A 280 8.54 -1.80 -8.06
N LEU A 281 7.42 -1.85 -8.80
CA LEU A 281 7.03 -3.00 -9.62
C LEU A 281 7.83 -3.09 -10.93
N PHE A 282 8.33 -1.97 -11.43
CA PHE A 282 8.93 -1.86 -12.77
C PHE A 282 10.04 -2.88 -13.05
N PRO A 283 11.03 -3.13 -12.16
CA PRO A 283 12.07 -4.13 -12.42
C PRO A 283 11.50 -5.54 -12.63
N PHE A 284 10.46 -5.89 -11.88
CA PHE A 284 9.78 -7.18 -11.98
C PHE A 284 8.91 -7.27 -13.22
N LEU A 285 8.29 -6.16 -13.62
CA LEU A 285 7.54 -6.04 -14.86
C LEU A 285 8.44 -6.25 -16.08
N CYS A 286 9.62 -5.62 -16.10
CA CYS A 286 10.62 -5.83 -17.16
C CYS A 286 11.00 -7.31 -17.28
N TYR A 287 11.23 -7.99 -16.15
CA TYR A 287 11.52 -9.42 -16.15
C TYR A 287 10.34 -10.29 -16.62
N ALA A 288 9.10 -9.98 -16.18
CA ALA A 288 7.92 -10.74 -16.58
C ALA A 288 7.67 -10.66 -18.09
N VAL A 289 7.91 -9.48 -18.68
CA VAL A 289 7.80 -9.25 -20.13
C VAL A 289 8.98 -9.86 -20.90
N PHE A 290 10.20 -9.72 -20.37
CA PHE A 290 11.45 -10.11 -21.02
C PHE A 290 12.27 -11.07 -20.12
N PRO A 291 11.81 -12.34 -19.96
CA PRO A 291 12.50 -13.29 -19.08
C PRO A 291 13.90 -13.67 -19.58
N ASN A 292 14.11 -13.65 -20.90
CA ASN A 292 15.41 -13.90 -21.53
C ASN A 292 15.76 -12.77 -22.52
N ARG A 293 17.04 -12.44 -22.64
CA ARG A 293 17.53 -11.43 -23.61
C ARG A 293 17.18 -11.79 -25.06
N SER A 294 17.21 -13.07 -25.41
CA SER A 294 16.86 -13.56 -26.75
C SER A 294 15.40 -13.31 -27.13
N ASP A 295 14.51 -13.15 -26.15
CA ASP A 295 13.09 -12.94 -26.38
C ASP A 295 12.73 -11.46 -26.58
N LEU A 296 13.67 -10.52 -26.35
CA LEU A 296 13.43 -9.07 -26.38
C LEU A 296 12.78 -8.61 -27.69
N LYS A 297 13.43 -8.87 -28.84
CA LYS A 297 12.93 -8.45 -30.16
C LYS A 297 11.55 -9.06 -30.47
N ARG A 298 11.37 -10.34 -30.16
CA ARG A 298 10.11 -11.08 -30.42
C ARG A 298 8.97 -10.53 -29.58
N GLN A 299 9.20 -10.34 -28.28
CA GLN A 299 8.19 -9.82 -27.35
C GLN A 299 7.84 -8.37 -27.65
N THR A 300 8.82 -7.51 -27.97
CA THR A 300 8.56 -6.12 -28.35
C THR A 300 7.70 -6.04 -29.60
N LEU A 301 8.02 -6.80 -30.65
CA LEU A 301 7.20 -6.82 -31.86
C LEU A 301 5.78 -7.36 -31.60
N PHE A 302 5.64 -8.36 -30.72
CA PHE A 302 4.35 -8.87 -30.30
C PHE A 302 3.52 -7.83 -29.53
N LEU A 303 4.15 -7.07 -28.63
CA LEU A 303 3.52 -5.99 -27.88
C LEU A 303 3.03 -4.88 -28.81
N LEU A 304 3.86 -4.41 -29.73
CA LEU A 304 3.50 -3.36 -30.69
C LEU A 304 2.30 -3.74 -31.58
N ARG A 305 2.08 -5.04 -31.82
CA ARG A 305 0.92 -5.57 -32.56
C ARG A 305 -0.30 -5.83 -31.68
N SER A 306 -0.17 -5.77 -30.36
CA SER A 306 -1.22 -6.12 -29.41
C SER A 306 -2.01 -4.87 -29.01
N SER A 307 -3.32 -4.84 -29.28
CA SER A 307 -4.16 -3.72 -28.87
C SER A 307 -4.18 -3.45 -27.34
N PRO A 308 -4.14 -4.46 -26.43
CA PRO A 308 -4.06 -4.19 -24.98
C PRO A 308 -2.80 -3.45 -24.55
N PHE A 309 -1.70 -3.58 -25.31
CA PHE A 309 -0.46 -2.87 -25.02
C PHE A 309 -0.64 -1.37 -25.23
N TRP A 310 -1.25 -0.95 -26.34
CA TRP A 310 -1.51 0.47 -26.61
C TRP A 310 -2.48 1.09 -25.62
N ILE A 311 -3.48 0.33 -25.16
CA ILE A 311 -4.36 0.76 -24.04
C ILE A 311 -3.54 0.98 -22.77
N SER A 312 -2.59 0.08 -22.48
CA SER A 312 -1.68 0.22 -21.33
C SER A 312 -0.81 1.49 -21.44
N CYS A 313 -0.29 1.79 -22.64
CA CYS A 313 0.49 3.00 -22.90
C CYS A 313 -0.36 4.27 -22.73
N ALA A 314 -1.59 4.26 -23.23
CA ALA A 314 -2.49 5.40 -23.10
C ALA A 314 -2.86 5.66 -21.62
N LEU A 315 -3.12 4.60 -20.85
CA LEU A 315 -3.36 4.73 -19.40
C LEU A 315 -2.14 5.29 -18.66
N LEU A 316 -0.95 4.80 -18.98
CA LEU A 316 0.30 5.33 -18.41
C LEU A 316 0.49 6.81 -18.76
N PHE A 317 0.15 7.21 -19.99
CA PHE A 317 0.22 8.60 -20.42
C PHE A 317 -0.76 9.49 -19.65
N ILE A 318 -2.01 9.05 -19.47
CA ILE A 318 -2.99 9.78 -18.64
C ILE A 318 -2.52 9.88 -17.19
N ALA A 319 -2.00 8.79 -16.61
CA ALA A 319 -1.45 8.82 -15.26
C ALA A 319 -0.29 9.81 -15.14
N ALA A 320 0.62 9.83 -16.12
CA ALA A 320 1.73 10.77 -16.15
C ALA A 320 1.23 12.22 -16.22
N LEU A 321 0.32 12.55 -17.13
CA LEU A 321 -0.27 13.89 -17.23
C LEU A 321 -0.97 14.32 -15.93
N TYR A 322 -1.76 13.43 -15.35
CA TYR A 322 -2.43 13.70 -14.08
C TYR A 322 -1.43 14.02 -12.97
N TYR A 323 -0.38 13.22 -12.79
CA TYR A 323 0.62 13.47 -11.75
C TYR A 323 1.57 14.63 -12.07
N THR A 324 1.72 15.08 -13.32
CA THR A 324 2.44 16.35 -13.60
C THR A 324 1.73 17.57 -13.05
N ARG A 325 0.41 17.48 -12.80
CA ARG A 325 -0.37 18.54 -12.13
C ARG A 325 -0.26 18.48 -10.60
N ALA A 326 0.41 17.47 -10.04
CA ALA A 326 0.62 17.38 -8.61
C ALA A 326 1.59 18.48 -8.20
N GLU A 327 1.08 19.53 -7.54
CA GLU A 327 1.96 20.52 -6.94
C GLU A 327 2.67 19.90 -5.73
N SER A 328 3.98 19.72 -5.88
CA SER A 328 4.86 19.58 -4.72
C SER A 328 5.32 20.98 -4.31
N ASN A 329 4.97 21.43 -3.11
CA ASN A 329 5.67 22.53 -2.43
C ASN A 329 7.12 22.18 -2.06
N LEU A 330 7.59 21.04 -2.51
CA LEU A 330 8.88 20.50 -2.16
C LEU A 330 9.82 20.76 -3.34
N ASP A 331 10.89 21.51 -3.07
CA ASP A 331 12.16 21.41 -3.80
C ASP A 331 12.80 20.00 -3.67
N THR A 332 12.02 18.94 -3.39
CA THR A 332 12.48 17.56 -3.33
C THR A 332 12.46 16.98 -4.73
N GLY A 333 13.46 17.34 -5.51
CA GLY A 333 13.92 16.45 -6.57
C GLY A 333 14.30 15.08 -6.00
N ILE A 334 14.49 14.09 -6.87
CA ILE A 334 15.12 12.83 -6.45
C ILE A 334 16.55 13.17 -6.05
N THR A 335 16.84 13.16 -4.75
CA THR A 335 18.20 13.35 -4.27
C THR A 335 18.87 12.00 -4.11
N LEU A 336 20.08 11.89 -4.65
CA LEU A 336 20.94 10.76 -4.36
C LEU A 336 21.48 10.98 -2.94
N PHE A 337 21.33 9.98 -2.06
CA PHE A 337 21.82 10.08 -0.68
C PHE A 337 23.34 10.29 -0.59
N MET A 338 24.11 10.10 -1.67
CA MET A 338 25.52 10.49 -1.69
C MET A 338 25.75 12.02 -1.62
N ALA A 339 24.70 12.83 -1.66
CA ALA A 339 24.75 14.25 -1.32
C ALA A 339 24.73 14.51 0.20
N VAL A 340 24.62 13.45 1.00
CA VAL A 340 24.62 13.46 2.47
C VAL A 340 25.99 12.97 2.98
N SER A 341 26.35 13.25 4.24
CA SER A 341 27.68 12.94 4.79
C SER A 341 28.10 11.47 4.59
N TRP A 342 29.41 11.21 4.40
CA TRP A 342 29.95 9.85 4.19
C TRP A 342 29.60 8.86 5.31
N SER A 343 29.50 9.35 6.55
CA SER A 343 29.07 8.59 7.72
C SER A 343 27.64 8.08 7.62
N GLU A 344 26.74 8.88 7.05
CA GLU A 344 25.33 8.51 6.85
C GLU A 344 25.22 7.47 5.74
N ALA A 345 25.89 7.67 4.61
CA ALA A 345 25.92 6.71 3.52
C ALA A 345 26.42 5.32 3.95
N LEU A 346 27.53 5.26 4.72
CA LEU A 346 28.07 3.99 5.23
C LEU A 346 27.08 3.26 6.15
N SER A 347 26.42 4.00 7.04
CA SER A 347 25.45 3.44 7.99
C SER A 347 24.23 2.85 7.29
N ILE A 348 23.72 3.54 6.26
CA ILE A 348 22.62 3.06 5.41
C ILE A 348 23.02 1.77 4.69
N LEU A 349 24.24 1.71 4.15
CA LEU A 349 24.77 0.53 3.48
C LEU A 349 24.89 -0.66 4.44
N LEU A 350 25.40 -0.45 5.66
CA LEU A 350 25.52 -1.50 6.68
C LEU A 350 24.14 -2.02 7.12
N LEU A 351 23.18 -1.13 7.37
CA LEU A 351 21.81 -1.51 7.71
C LEU A 351 21.15 -2.30 6.57
N THR A 352 21.30 -1.82 5.34
CA THR A 352 20.77 -2.48 4.14
C THR A 352 21.40 -3.86 3.97
N ALA A 353 22.72 -3.97 4.11
CA ALA A 353 23.44 -5.24 4.04
C ALA A 353 22.95 -6.22 5.12
N PHE A 354 22.76 -5.74 6.35
CA PHE A 354 22.25 -6.56 7.45
C PHE A 354 20.84 -7.09 7.18
N VAL A 355 19.91 -6.22 6.75
CA VAL A 355 18.54 -6.59 6.36
C VAL A 355 18.57 -7.61 5.21
N ILE A 356 19.42 -7.39 4.21
CA ILE A 356 19.61 -8.29 3.08
C ILE A 356 20.08 -9.66 3.55
N VAL A 357 21.14 -9.74 4.37
CA VAL A 357 21.68 -11.02 4.85
C VAL A 357 20.60 -11.79 5.61
N PHE A 358 19.91 -11.13 6.54
CA PHE A 358 18.89 -11.80 7.35
C PHE A 358 17.71 -12.31 6.53
N LEU A 359 17.21 -11.49 5.60
CA LEU A 359 16.00 -11.80 4.84
C LEU A 359 16.26 -12.72 3.65
N PHE A 360 17.40 -12.60 2.98
CA PHE A 360 17.66 -13.25 1.69
C PHE A 360 18.61 -14.44 1.78
N TYR A 361 19.46 -14.57 2.82
CA TYR A 361 20.46 -15.65 2.88
C TYR A 361 19.83 -17.04 2.69
N ILE A 362 18.80 -17.36 3.48
CA ILE A 362 18.12 -18.66 3.42
C ILE A 362 17.39 -18.85 2.08
N PRO A 363 16.50 -17.96 1.63
CA PRO A 363 15.87 -18.09 0.32
C PRO A 363 16.86 -18.18 -0.85
N LEU A 364 17.95 -17.41 -0.85
CA LEU A 364 18.94 -17.43 -1.93
C LEU A 364 19.70 -18.75 -1.97
N ARG A 365 20.04 -19.34 -0.83
CA ARG A 365 20.69 -20.66 -0.78
C ARG A 365 19.88 -21.73 -1.50
N HIS A 366 18.56 -21.70 -1.31
CA HIS A 366 17.64 -22.72 -1.81
C HIS A 366 17.02 -22.40 -3.19
N LEU A 367 16.86 -21.11 -3.49
CA LEU A 367 16.21 -20.61 -4.70
C LEU A 367 17.19 -19.77 -5.55
N ARG A 368 18.48 -20.11 -5.54
CA ARG A 368 19.56 -19.33 -6.20
C ARG A 368 19.34 -19.05 -7.70
N PHE A 369 18.49 -19.82 -8.37
CA PHE A 369 18.17 -19.65 -9.79
C PHE A 369 16.83 -18.96 -10.03
N TRP A 370 16.08 -18.61 -8.99
CA TRP A 370 14.81 -17.93 -9.13
C TRP A 370 15.03 -16.43 -9.31
N THR A 371 15.02 -15.97 -10.57
CA THR A 371 15.34 -14.59 -10.95
C THR A 371 14.53 -13.50 -10.22
N PRO A 372 13.21 -13.65 -9.97
CA PRO A 372 12.46 -12.68 -9.17
C PRO A 372 13.09 -12.38 -7.81
N LEU A 373 13.66 -13.39 -7.14
CA LEU A 373 14.32 -13.20 -5.84
C LEU A 373 15.59 -12.35 -5.97
N LYS A 374 16.35 -12.49 -7.04
CA LYS A 374 17.54 -11.66 -7.32
C LYS A 374 17.17 -10.22 -7.62
N ILE A 375 16.07 -10.02 -8.35
CA ILE A 375 15.54 -8.68 -8.60
C ILE A 375 15.06 -8.05 -7.29
N ALA A 376 14.38 -8.81 -6.42
CA ALA A 376 14.00 -8.33 -5.10
C ALA A 376 15.22 -7.93 -4.26
N LEU A 377 16.28 -8.73 -4.26
CA LEU A 377 17.54 -8.38 -3.62
C LEU A 377 18.11 -7.05 -4.15
N ALA A 378 18.12 -6.88 -5.48
CA ALA A 378 18.60 -5.64 -6.10
C ALA A 378 17.73 -4.44 -5.72
N VAL A 379 16.40 -4.59 -5.67
CA VAL A 379 15.47 -3.52 -5.23
C VAL A 379 15.73 -3.13 -3.78
N PHE A 380 15.94 -4.10 -2.87
CA PHE A 380 16.31 -3.84 -1.47
C PHE A 380 17.65 -3.10 -1.34
N ALA A 381 18.61 -3.36 -2.23
CA ALA A 381 19.91 -2.69 -2.23
C ALA A 381 19.90 -1.29 -2.85
N ILE A 382 19.08 -1.08 -3.90
CA ILE A 382 19.09 0.14 -4.71
C ILE A 382 18.16 1.22 -4.16
N LEU A 383 16.94 0.87 -3.72
CA LEU A 383 15.96 1.87 -3.27
C LEU A 383 16.46 2.78 -2.13
N PRO A 384 17.22 2.29 -1.13
CA PRO A 384 17.75 3.15 -0.07
C PRO A 384 18.72 4.24 -0.56
N LEU A 385 19.27 4.11 -1.78
CA LEU A 385 20.22 5.09 -2.35
C LEU A 385 19.53 6.37 -2.84
N PHE A 386 18.21 6.34 -3.01
CA PHE A 386 17.40 7.45 -3.51
C PHE A 386 16.49 7.95 -2.40
N TYR A 387 16.38 9.27 -2.24
CA TYR A 387 15.47 9.91 -1.29
C TYR A 387 14.38 10.69 -2.02
N ILE A 388 13.14 10.50 -1.60
CA ILE A 388 11.98 11.32 -2.00
C ILE A 388 11.15 11.55 -0.73
N GLY A 389 10.87 12.81 -0.37
CA GLY A 389 10.03 13.17 0.77
C GLY A 389 10.70 14.19 1.71
N ASP A 390 9.94 14.69 2.70
CA ASP A 390 10.41 15.67 3.70
C ASP A 390 10.83 14.97 5.01
N GLN A 391 9.92 14.19 5.59
CA GLN A 391 10.12 13.53 6.89
C GLN A 391 10.57 12.06 6.80
N PHE A 392 10.25 11.40 5.70
CA PHE A 392 10.57 10.00 5.46
C PHE A 392 10.91 9.80 3.99
N ASN A 393 11.72 8.77 3.71
CA ASN A 393 11.95 8.32 2.34
C ASN A 393 10.69 7.62 1.81
N GLU A 394 9.77 8.38 1.22
CA GLU A 394 8.51 7.93 0.63
C GLU A 394 8.74 6.90 -0.48
N LEU A 395 9.82 7.04 -1.26
CA LEU A 395 10.16 6.10 -2.31
C LEU A 395 10.50 4.73 -1.71
N LEU A 396 11.47 4.67 -0.77
CA LEU A 396 11.82 3.41 -0.10
C LEU A 396 10.61 2.84 0.64
N PHE A 397 9.86 3.69 1.32
CA PHE A 397 8.69 3.32 2.11
C PHE A 397 7.64 2.59 1.27
N LYS A 398 7.28 3.13 0.10
CA LYS A 398 6.16 2.64 -0.71
C LYS A 398 6.59 1.71 -1.86
N ALA A 399 7.75 1.92 -2.47
CA ALA A 399 8.21 1.15 -3.64
C ALA A 399 8.80 -0.22 -3.28
N ILE A 400 9.10 -0.50 -2.00
CA ILE A 400 9.68 -1.77 -1.56
C ILE A 400 8.67 -2.94 -1.54
N LEU A 401 7.37 -2.64 -1.54
CA LEU A 401 6.31 -3.61 -1.31
C LEU A 401 6.27 -4.79 -2.30
N PRO A 402 6.51 -4.61 -3.62
CA PRO A 402 6.64 -5.72 -4.56
C PRO A 402 7.75 -6.72 -4.18
N ALA A 403 8.89 -6.21 -3.69
CA ALA A 403 10.01 -7.04 -3.28
C ALA A 403 9.68 -7.86 -2.02
N PHE A 404 8.93 -7.28 -1.06
CA PHE A 404 8.43 -8.01 0.10
C PHE A 404 7.49 -9.16 -0.28
N LEU A 405 6.55 -8.95 -1.21
CA LEU A 405 5.65 -10.03 -1.65
C LEU A 405 6.43 -11.19 -2.29
N ILE A 406 7.43 -10.88 -3.12
CA ILE A 406 8.30 -11.89 -3.74
C ILE A 406 9.10 -12.64 -2.68
N LEU A 407 9.58 -11.93 -1.67
CA LEU A 407 10.28 -12.52 -0.55
C LEU A 407 9.35 -13.46 0.25
N SER A 408 8.10 -13.08 0.51
CA SER A 408 7.11 -13.96 1.16
C SER A 408 6.85 -15.24 0.35
N LEU A 409 6.77 -15.13 -0.97
CA LEU A 409 6.68 -16.30 -1.87
C LEU A 409 7.96 -17.16 -1.81
N ALA A 410 9.13 -16.53 -1.76
CA ALA A 410 10.43 -17.20 -1.66
C ALA A 410 10.51 -18.05 -0.39
N TRP A 411 10.20 -17.45 0.76
CA TRP A 411 10.18 -18.13 2.05
C TRP A 411 9.17 -19.28 2.07
N THR A 412 7.97 -19.07 1.51
CA THR A 412 6.96 -20.12 1.41
C THR A 412 7.44 -21.32 0.58
N ARG A 413 8.21 -21.09 -0.48
CA ARG A 413 8.82 -22.14 -1.32
C ARG A 413 10.00 -22.82 -0.63
N THR A 414 10.75 -22.09 0.18
CA THR A 414 11.96 -22.58 0.85
C THR A 414 11.64 -23.46 2.07
N MET A 415 10.58 -23.14 2.83
CA MET A 415 10.23 -23.85 4.07
C MET A 415 10.09 -25.39 3.96
N PRO A 416 9.44 -25.96 2.94
CA PRO A 416 9.39 -27.42 2.78
C PRO A 416 10.77 -28.06 2.60
N GLN A 417 11.69 -27.38 1.91
CA GLN A 417 13.04 -27.89 1.65
C GLN A 417 13.88 -27.89 2.94
N LEU A 418 13.72 -26.87 3.78
CA LEU A 418 14.35 -26.78 5.11
C LEU A 418 13.87 -27.85 6.10
N ARG A 419 12.73 -28.51 5.85
CA ARG A 419 12.25 -29.61 6.69
C ARG A 419 12.98 -30.93 6.40
N GLN A 420 13.53 -31.09 5.19
CA GLN A 420 14.12 -32.33 4.72
C GLN A 420 15.66 -32.37 4.87
N GLN A 421 16.30 -31.23 5.13
CA GLN A 421 17.76 -31.11 5.19
C GLN A 421 18.27 -30.82 6.60
N LYS A 422 19.51 -31.29 6.90
CA LYS A 422 20.24 -30.87 8.10
C LYS A 422 20.55 -29.38 8.00
N ARG A 423 20.08 -28.62 8.97
CA ARG A 423 20.24 -27.16 9.04
C ARG A 423 21.58 -26.80 9.62
N THR A 424 22.15 -25.69 9.19
CA THR A 424 23.31 -25.11 9.88
C THR A 424 22.86 -24.39 11.16
N LEU A 425 23.81 -24.15 12.08
CA LEU A 425 23.56 -23.34 13.27
C LEU A 425 23.04 -21.94 12.89
N ILE A 426 23.65 -21.32 11.87
CA ILE A 426 23.25 -20.02 11.34
C ILE A 426 21.79 -20.03 10.87
N GLU A 427 21.36 -21.06 10.15
CA GLU A 427 19.96 -21.17 9.69
C GLU A 427 18.98 -21.33 10.84
N THR A 428 19.37 -22.11 11.86
CA THR A 428 18.55 -22.31 13.05
C THR A 428 18.37 -21.00 13.81
N VAL A 429 19.44 -20.24 13.99
CA VAL A 429 19.42 -18.91 14.63
C VAL A 429 18.57 -17.93 13.83
N LEU A 430 18.76 -17.85 12.50
CA LEU A 430 17.97 -16.96 11.63
C LEU A 430 16.48 -17.32 11.64
N LEU A 431 16.14 -18.62 11.62
CA LEU A 431 14.75 -19.07 11.72
C LEU A 431 14.15 -18.74 13.08
N LEU A 432 14.87 -19.01 14.18
CA LEU A 432 14.40 -18.66 15.53
C LEU A 432 14.17 -17.15 15.68
N ALA A 433 15.10 -16.33 15.18
CA ALA A 433 14.96 -14.89 15.17
C ALA A 433 13.76 -14.44 14.31
N LEU A 434 13.54 -15.06 13.15
CA LEU A 434 12.38 -14.79 12.30
C LEU A 434 11.08 -15.19 13.01
N PHE A 435 10.98 -16.38 13.61
CA PHE A 435 9.79 -16.82 14.35
C PHE A 435 9.52 -16.00 15.61
N ALA A 436 10.56 -15.66 16.39
CA ALA A 436 10.47 -14.78 17.55
C ALA A 436 9.96 -13.39 17.14
N LYS A 437 10.48 -12.82 16.05
CA LYS A 437 9.99 -11.56 15.46
C LYS A 437 8.51 -11.66 15.13
N ILE A 438 8.05 -12.78 14.59
CA ILE A 438 6.66 -12.90 14.16
C ILE A 438 5.71 -12.97 15.36
N ALA A 439 6.10 -13.72 16.38
CA ALA A 439 5.38 -13.75 17.65
C ALA A 439 5.32 -12.35 18.29
N ILE A 440 6.44 -11.62 18.29
CA ILE A 440 6.53 -10.27 18.87
C ILE A 440 5.76 -9.25 18.02
N SER A 441 6.02 -9.15 16.72
CA SER A 441 5.44 -8.11 15.85
C SER A 441 3.93 -8.26 15.69
N TYR A 442 3.45 -9.48 15.43
CA TYR A 442 2.02 -9.72 15.26
C TYR A 442 1.30 -9.64 16.62
N GLY A 443 1.93 -10.15 17.68
CA GLY A 443 1.44 -10.02 19.06
C GLY A 443 1.31 -8.56 19.48
N PHE A 444 2.36 -7.75 19.31
CA PHE A 444 2.37 -6.34 19.73
C PHE A 444 1.42 -5.46 18.92
N THR A 445 1.31 -5.68 17.61
CA THR A 445 0.34 -4.95 16.77
C THR A 445 -1.09 -5.25 17.20
N CYS A 446 -1.43 -6.52 17.38
CA CYS A 446 -2.73 -6.91 17.90
C CYS A 446 -2.95 -6.36 19.31
N LEU A 447 -1.99 -6.49 20.22
CA LEU A 447 -2.10 -6.03 21.61
C LEU A 447 -2.16 -4.50 21.75
N HIS A 448 -1.57 -3.75 20.83
CA HIS A 448 -1.63 -2.28 20.84
C HIS A 448 -2.96 -1.77 20.27
N HIS A 449 -3.51 -2.42 19.25
CA HIS A 449 -4.75 -1.98 18.60
C HIS A 449 -6.02 -2.59 19.22
N LEU A 450 -6.00 -3.81 19.75
CA LEU A 450 -7.17 -4.45 20.38
C LEU A 450 -7.78 -3.62 21.52
N PRO A 451 -6.99 -3.01 22.44
CA PRO A 451 -7.52 -2.16 23.50
C PRO A 451 -8.16 -0.87 22.99
N THR A 452 -7.89 -0.48 21.75
CA THR A 452 -8.44 0.74 21.13
C THR A 452 -9.86 0.54 20.63
N PHE A 453 -10.36 -0.70 20.60
CA PHE A 453 -11.75 -1.02 20.27
C PHE A 453 -12.71 -0.54 21.38
N THR A 454 -13.04 0.75 21.33
CA THR A 454 -13.88 1.40 22.34
C THR A 454 -14.79 2.44 21.68
N CYS A 455 -16.00 2.58 22.21
CA CYS A 455 -16.92 3.64 21.80
C CYS A 455 -16.30 5.04 22.07
N SER A 456 -15.45 5.17 23.09
CA SER A 456 -14.70 6.40 23.37
C SER A 456 -13.67 6.73 22.30
N HIS A 457 -12.86 5.78 21.81
CA HIS A 457 -11.93 6.04 20.69
C HIS A 457 -12.66 6.33 19.40
N ARG A 458 -13.78 5.63 19.12
CA ARG A 458 -14.64 5.96 17.99
C ARG A 458 -15.12 7.40 18.10
N GLN A 459 -15.59 7.81 19.29
CA GLN A 459 -15.94 9.21 19.55
C GLN A 459 -14.75 10.14 19.47
N THR A 460 -13.52 9.76 19.84
CA THR A 460 -12.32 10.61 19.68
C THR A 460 -11.94 10.77 18.21
N ASN A 461 -12.04 9.72 17.39
CA ASN A 461 -11.83 9.79 15.94
C ASN A 461 -12.94 10.61 15.25
N ILE A 462 -14.18 10.52 15.76
CA ILE A 462 -15.32 11.32 15.29
C ILE A 462 -15.25 12.78 15.79
N LYS A 463 -14.82 13.01 17.02
CA LYS A 463 -14.69 14.33 17.69
C LYS A 463 -13.30 14.93 17.49
N ASP A 464 -12.45 14.33 16.66
CA ASP A 464 -11.19 14.93 16.25
C ASP A 464 -11.54 16.32 15.69
N PRO A 465 -10.99 17.42 16.24
CA PRO A 465 -11.34 18.78 15.84
C PRO A 465 -11.04 19.08 14.36
N LEU A 466 -10.41 18.16 13.63
CA LEU A 466 -10.04 18.27 12.22
C LEU A 466 -11.02 17.52 11.29
N GLN A 467 -12.34 17.60 11.49
CA GLN A 467 -13.38 16.81 10.82
C GLN A 467 -13.44 16.92 9.27
N GLY A 468 -12.41 16.48 8.56
CA GLY A 468 -12.46 15.89 7.22
C GLY A 468 -12.99 16.71 6.03
N HIS A 469 -13.46 17.95 6.16
CA HIS A 469 -14.08 18.63 5.01
C HIS A 469 -13.17 19.73 4.43
N LEU A 470 -12.83 19.62 3.14
CA LEU A 470 -12.29 20.73 2.34
C LEU A 470 -13.48 21.59 1.89
N HIS A 471 -13.49 22.89 2.22
CA HIS A 471 -14.66 23.76 2.02
C HIS A 471 -14.52 24.73 0.84
N HIS A 472 -15.63 24.95 0.12
CA HIS A 472 -15.79 25.81 -1.07
C HIS A 472 -15.76 27.32 -0.73
N PRO A 473 -15.18 28.22 -1.57
CA PRO A 473 -14.99 29.64 -1.25
C PRO A 473 -16.22 30.53 -1.48
N GLY A 474 -17.39 29.94 -1.72
CA GLY A 474 -18.63 30.65 -2.03
C GLY A 474 -19.45 31.12 -0.83
N SER A 475 -18.95 31.02 0.40
CA SER A 475 -19.71 31.43 1.59
C SER A 475 -19.62 32.96 1.80
N ALA A 476 -20.75 33.59 2.15
CA ALA A 476 -20.94 35.05 2.20
C ALA A 476 -19.99 35.81 3.17
N ILE A 477 -19.23 35.10 4.01
CA ILE A 477 -18.28 35.66 4.99
C ILE A 477 -16.91 35.99 4.34
N THR A 478 -16.60 35.43 3.16
CA THR A 478 -15.31 35.67 2.48
C THR A 478 -15.13 37.09 1.92
N GLN A 479 -16.20 37.88 1.79
CA GLN A 479 -16.14 39.20 1.15
C GLN A 479 -15.85 40.38 2.11
N SER A 480 -15.82 40.18 3.44
CA SER A 480 -15.77 41.27 4.43
C SER A 480 -14.46 41.38 5.22
N LEU A 481 -13.40 40.66 4.85
CA LEU A 481 -12.17 40.55 5.64
C LEU A 481 -10.96 41.30 4.99
N PRO A 482 -10.21 42.15 5.71
CA PRO A 482 -9.14 43.00 5.14
C PRO A 482 -7.86 42.23 4.77
N PRO A 483 -7.05 42.75 3.82
CA PRO A 483 -5.92 42.03 3.24
C PRO A 483 -4.59 42.30 3.96
N ALA A 484 -3.84 41.25 4.33
CA ALA A 484 -2.43 41.33 4.78
C ALA A 484 -1.90 39.91 5.08
N LYS A 485 -0.63 39.53 5.00
CA LYS A 485 0.63 39.87 4.29
C LYS A 485 1.58 38.69 4.70
N PRO A 486 2.85 38.57 4.29
CA PRO A 486 3.05 37.50 3.35
C PRO A 486 4.21 36.54 3.74
N SER A 487 4.05 35.22 4.06
CA SER A 487 5.09 34.14 3.87
C SER A 487 4.72 32.67 4.23
N VAL A 488 4.82 31.74 3.24
CA VAL A 488 5.04 30.24 3.32
C VAL A 488 3.85 29.24 3.45
N VAL A 489 3.48 28.62 2.30
CA VAL A 489 2.93 27.24 2.04
C VAL A 489 1.39 26.98 2.16
N PRO A 490 0.73 26.43 1.10
CA PRO A 490 -0.71 26.12 1.12
C PRO A 490 -1.00 24.80 1.86
N TYR A 491 -1.91 24.84 2.84
CA TYR A 491 -2.46 23.63 3.46
C TYR A 491 -3.98 23.65 3.51
N ILE A 492 -4.49 22.44 3.22
CA ILE A 492 -5.84 21.89 3.23
C ILE A 492 -6.68 22.45 4.41
N PHE A 493 -7.87 22.98 4.08
CA PHE A 493 -8.84 23.57 5.01
C PHE A 493 -9.65 22.50 5.78
N TYR A 494 -10.05 22.78 7.03
CA TYR A 494 -10.86 21.91 7.90
C TYR A 494 -11.87 22.71 8.74
N THR A 495 -13.01 22.10 9.10
CA THR A 495 -13.96 22.58 10.14
C THR A 495 -13.90 21.72 11.40
N GLY A 496 -14.06 22.35 12.58
CA GLY A 496 -14.20 21.67 13.87
C GLY A 496 -15.63 21.32 14.26
N ALA A 497 -15.78 20.33 15.15
CA ALA A 497 -17.08 19.81 15.59
C ALA A 497 -17.81 20.77 16.55
N GLY A 498 -19.03 21.18 16.21
CA GLY A 498 -19.91 21.97 17.08
C GLY A 498 -19.81 23.50 16.92
N GLN A 499 -19.00 23.99 15.98
CA GLN A 499 -19.06 25.38 15.54
C GLN A 499 -20.15 25.52 14.45
N SER A 500 -21.02 26.54 14.56
CA SER A 500 -21.72 27.05 13.37
C SER A 500 -20.66 27.60 12.40
N GLU A 501 -21.03 27.86 11.13
CA GLU A 501 -20.18 28.40 10.04
C GLU A 501 -19.30 29.65 10.36
N GLN A 502 -19.29 30.12 11.60
CA GLN A 502 -18.80 31.42 12.05
C GLN A 502 -17.41 31.45 12.69
N GLU A 503 -16.70 30.33 12.86
CA GLU A 503 -15.34 30.38 13.41
C GLU A 503 -14.36 29.55 12.57
N LEU A 504 -13.87 30.14 11.48
CA LEU A 504 -12.85 29.54 10.62
C LEU A 504 -11.68 30.51 10.38
N LEU A 505 -10.48 29.99 10.59
CA LEU A 505 -9.19 30.69 10.58
C LEU A 505 -8.74 31.07 9.15
N ARG A 506 -8.11 32.25 9.00
CA ARG A 506 -7.58 32.83 7.74
C ARG A 506 -6.16 32.34 7.37
N TRP A 507 -5.77 32.49 6.09
CA TRP A 507 -4.39 32.32 5.57
C TRP A 507 -4.00 33.46 4.57
N CYS A 508 -2.71 33.89 4.50
CA CYS A 508 -2.15 34.88 3.52
C CYS A 508 -0.60 34.69 3.28
N PRO A 509 0.03 35.00 2.09
CA PRO A 509 1.33 34.44 1.63
C PRO A 509 2.48 35.44 1.24
N THR A 510 3.80 35.08 1.28
CA THR A 510 5.17 35.57 0.69
C THR A 510 6.55 35.65 1.48
N LYS A 511 7.50 34.69 1.34
CA LYS A 511 8.99 34.90 1.42
C LYS A 511 9.76 35.08 2.79
N PRO A 512 11.08 34.79 2.82
CA PRO A 512 11.73 33.93 3.84
C PRO A 512 12.32 34.70 5.02
N CYS A 513 12.32 34.10 6.21
CA CYS A 513 13.19 34.53 7.30
C CYS A 513 13.64 33.33 8.15
N ASP A 514 14.94 33.34 8.45
CA ASP A 514 15.66 32.39 9.28
C ASP A 514 15.04 32.27 10.68
N LYS A 515 14.67 31.05 11.08
CA LYS A 515 14.87 30.49 12.44
C LYS A 515 14.22 29.11 12.58
N TYR A 516 15.09 28.10 12.69
CA TYR A 516 14.80 26.67 12.81
C TYR A 516 14.15 26.25 14.15
N GLU A 517 13.92 27.17 15.09
CA GLU A 517 13.60 26.84 16.49
C GLU A 517 12.09 26.62 16.76
N THR A 518 11.20 27.24 15.98
CA THR A 518 9.74 27.21 16.29
C THR A 518 9.04 25.94 15.81
N LYS A 519 9.57 25.27 14.78
CA LYS A 519 9.00 24.01 14.23
C LYS A 519 9.19 22.83 15.20
N ARG A 520 10.24 22.86 16.03
CA ARG A 520 10.55 21.83 17.04
C ARG A 520 9.60 21.90 18.24
N ALA A 521 9.26 23.11 18.69
CA ALA A 521 8.36 23.33 19.83
C ALA A 521 6.91 22.89 19.57
N ILE A 522 6.43 22.94 18.32
CA ILE A 522 5.07 22.51 17.97
C ILE A 522 4.99 20.99 17.81
N LEU A 523 6.03 20.37 17.24
CA LEU A 523 6.13 18.91 17.15
C LEU A 523 6.35 18.26 18.52
N ASP A 524 7.18 18.85 19.39
CA ASP A 524 7.38 18.34 20.76
C ASP A 524 6.07 18.38 21.58
N LYS A 525 5.21 19.38 21.35
CA LYS A 525 3.89 19.48 22.01
C LYS A 525 2.84 18.50 21.48
N ALA A 526 2.96 18.05 20.23
CA ALA A 526 2.09 17.03 19.64
C ALA A 526 2.50 15.59 20.05
N TYR A 527 3.76 15.39 20.45
CA TYR A 527 4.29 14.10 20.90
C TYR A 527 4.33 13.91 22.43
N GLU A 528 4.10 14.96 23.23
CA GLU A 528 3.78 14.84 24.67
C GLU A 528 2.26 14.58 24.82
N THR A 529 1.71 13.36 24.81
CA THR A 529 1.55 12.42 25.95
C THR A 529 0.77 11.17 25.44
N PRO A 530 1.02 9.92 25.93
CA PRO A 530 0.81 9.51 27.32
C PRO A 530 2.08 9.01 28.04
N TYR A 531 3.24 9.02 27.40
CA TYR A 531 4.43 8.30 27.91
C TYR A 531 5.03 8.89 29.20
N ARG A 532 4.69 10.13 29.60
CA ARG A 532 5.28 10.81 30.77
C ARG A 532 4.37 10.97 31.99
N LYS A 533 3.11 10.52 31.94
CA LYS A 533 2.20 10.66 33.09
C LYS A 533 2.51 9.69 34.25
N ASN A 534 3.26 8.61 33.99
CA ASN A 534 3.58 7.61 35.01
C ASN A 534 4.83 7.94 35.86
N GLU A 535 5.64 8.93 35.50
CA GLU A 535 6.86 9.27 36.27
C GLU A 535 6.66 10.43 37.28
N ARG A 536 5.53 11.14 37.26
CA ARG A 536 5.30 12.31 38.15
C ARG A 536 4.36 12.05 39.34
N GLN A 537 3.99 10.81 39.62
CA GLN A 537 3.13 10.48 40.77
C GLN A 537 3.85 9.93 42.01
N THR A 538 5.18 9.90 42.04
CA THR A 538 5.94 9.48 43.23
C THR A 538 6.89 10.57 43.72
N THR A 539 6.33 11.67 44.23
CA THR A 539 6.98 12.49 45.26
C THR A 539 5.88 13.14 46.09
N THR A 540 5.56 12.52 47.22
CA THR A 540 4.86 13.14 48.35
C THR A 540 5.71 14.27 48.93
N PRO A 541 5.11 15.40 49.36
CA PRO A 541 5.79 16.37 50.21
C PRO A 541 5.47 16.07 51.68
N GLU A 542 6.48 15.77 52.49
CA GLU A 542 6.40 15.90 53.95
C GLU A 542 7.62 16.63 54.47
N ASN A 543 7.35 17.46 55.50
CA ASN A 543 8.28 18.24 56.30
C ASN A 543 9.34 17.39 57.00
#